data_AF-A0A8T7HIT3-F1
#
_entry.id   AF-A0A8T7HIT3-F1
#
_cell.length_a   1.000
_cell.length_b   1.000
_cell.length_c   1.000
_cell.angle_alpha   90.00
_cell.angle_beta   90.00
_cell.angle_gamma   90.00
#
_symmetry.space_group_name_H-M   'P 1'
#
loop_
_entity.id
_entity.type
_entity.pdbx_description
1 polymer ?
#
loop_
_entity_poly.entity_id
_entity_poly.type
_entity_poly.pdbx_seq_one_letter_code
_entity_poly.pdbx_strand_id
1 'polypeptide(L)'
;MLTQREFGRQIIHMLMGFVIVALIHFNIFTSRILFLCIIIGILLSFICKYTRIPIISKFLDWFERDSATFPGKGMIFFFIGTLLVVKLFPKDIALASVMVLAMGDSWSHIIGARIGKIKNIFNG
;
A
#
# COMPACT_ATOMS: atom_id res chain seq x y z
N MET A 1 11.73 10.57 13.77
CA MET A 1 10.49 10.88 14.52
C MET A 1 9.30 10.64 13.61
N LEU A 2 8.19 10.11 14.13
CA LEU A 2 6.98 9.86 13.33
C LEU A 2 6.26 11.20 13.06
N THR A 3 6.18 11.62 11.79
CA THR A 3 5.43 12.83 11.42
C THR A 3 3.94 12.54 11.35
N GLN A 4 3.09 13.57 11.47
CA GLN A 4 1.63 13.40 11.36
C GLN A 4 1.21 12.86 9.98
N ARG A 5 1.89 13.32 8.91
CA ARG A 5 1.68 12.83 7.54
C ARG A 5 2.04 11.35 7.42
N GLU A 6 3.18 10.94 7.97
CA GLU A 6 3.62 9.55 7.93
C GLU A 6 2.70 8.65 8.75
N PHE A 7 2.22 9.10 9.92
CA PHE A 7 1.20 8.37 10.67
C PHE A 7 -0.10 8.20 9.86
N GLY A 8 -0.59 9.27 9.23
CA GLY A 8 -1.75 9.22 8.34
C GLY A 8 -1.57 8.22 7.18
N ARG A 9 -0.40 8.22 6.54
CA ARG A 9 -0.05 7.26 5.48
C ARG A 9 -0.13 5.81 5.96
N GLN A 10 0.37 5.54 7.16
CA GLN A 10 0.31 4.20 7.76
C GLN A 10 -1.13 3.78 8.08
N ILE A 11 -1.97 4.68 8.61
CA ILE A 11 -3.39 4.40 8.86
C ILE A 11 -4.13 4.09 7.55
N ILE A 12 -3.89 4.86 6.49
CA ILE A 12 -4.51 4.64 5.18
C ILE A 12 -4.04 3.30 4.58
N HIS A 13 -2.75 2.95 4.74
CA HIS A 13 -2.21 1.66 4.30
C HIS A 13 -2.89 0.48 5.03
N MET A 14 -3.02 0.58 6.35
CA MET A 14 -3.74 -0.39 7.17
C MET A 14 -5.19 -0.57 6.74
N LEU A 15 -5.92 0.54 6.58
CA LEU A 15 -7.33 0.54 6.16
C LEU A 15 -7.48 -0.08 4.76
N MET A 16 -6.61 0.29 3.82
CA MET A 16 -6.65 -0.25 2.46
C MET A 16 -6.39 -1.76 2.47
N GLY A 17 -5.43 -2.24 3.25
CA GLY A 17 -5.18 -3.67 3.40
C GLY A 17 -6.39 -4.42 3.96
N PHE A 18 -7.03 -3.89 5.00
CA PHE A 18 -8.23 -4.49 5.56
C PHE A 18 -9.38 -4.57 4.55
N VAL A 19 -9.62 -3.48 3.80
CA VAL A 19 -10.65 -3.44 2.74
C VAL A 19 -10.33 -4.46 1.64
N ILE A 20 -9.09 -4.52 1.17
CA ILE A 20 -8.67 -5.45 0.11
C ILE A 20 -8.83 -6.91 0.56
N VAL A 21 -8.46 -7.23 1.79
CA VAL A 21 -8.65 -8.56 2.38
C VAL A 21 -10.12 -8.92 2.45
N ALA A 22 -10.98 -8.01 2.90
CA ALA A 22 -12.43 -8.23 2.91
C ALA A 22 -12.98 -8.47 1.50
N LEU A 23 -12.60 -7.66 0.52
CA LEU A 23 -13.04 -7.80 -0.87
C LEU A 23 -12.59 -9.14 -1.49
N ILE A 24 -11.37 -9.60 -1.20
CA ILE A 24 -10.88 -10.92 -1.65
C ILE A 24 -11.62 -12.04 -0.91
N HIS A 25 -11.86 -11.89 0.39
CA HIS A 25 -12.58 -12.87 1.20
C HIS A 25 -14.00 -13.13 0.66
N PHE A 26 -14.74 -12.07 0.32
CA PHE A 26 -16.06 -12.16 -0.31
C PHE A 26 -16.04 -12.49 -1.81
N ASN A 27 -14.86 -12.80 -2.38
CA ASN A 27 -14.65 -13.08 -3.81
C ASN A 27 -15.09 -11.93 -4.75
N ILE A 28 -15.22 -10.71 -4.24
CA ILE A 28 -15.50 -9.49 -5.02
C ILE A 28 -14.23 -9.10 -5.78
N PHE A 29 -13.07 -9.20 -5.14
CA PHE A 29 -11.76 -9.00 -5.77
C PHE A 29 -11.15 -10.34 -6.18
N THR A 30 -11.24 -10.62 -7.48
CA THR A 30 -10.54 -11.75 -8.09
C THR A 30 -9.17 -11.32 -8.60
N SER A 31 -8.29 -12.29 -8.90
CA SER A 31 -6.97 -12.00 -9.49
C SER A 31 -7.05 -11.19 -10.79
N ARG A 32 -8.14 -11.35 -11.56
CA ARG A 32 -8.37 -10.59 -12.81
C ARG A 32 -8.65 -9.12 -12.52
N ILE A 33 -9.46 -8.84 -11.50
CA ILE A 33 -9.79 -7.48 -11.07
C ILE A 33 -8.54 -6.81 -10.49
N LEU A 34 -7.78 -7.50 -9.64
CA LEU A 34 -6.50 -7.00 -9.12
C LEU A 34 -5.54 -6.64 -10.26
N PHE A 35 -5.41 -7.50 -11.27
CA PHE A 35 -4.59 -7.23 -12.44
C PHE A 35 -5.07 -5.97 -13.19
N LEU A 36 -6.38 -5.83 -13.42
CA LEU A 36 -6.95 -4.65 -14.06
C LEU A 36 -6.71 -3.38 -13.24
N CYS A 37 -6.85 -3.43 -11.91
CA CYS A 37 -6.54 -2.33 -11.00
C CYS A 37 -5.06 -1.90 -11.10
N ILE A 38 -4.13 -2.83 -11.28
CA ILE A 38 -2.71 -2.51 -11.48
C ILE A 38 -2.52 -1.75 -12.80
N ILE A 39 -3.10 -2.23 -13.90
CA ILE A 39 -2.99 -1.57 -15.21
C ILE A 39 -3.59 -0.16 -15.15
N ILE A 40 -4.81 -0.02 -14.62
CA ILE A 40 -5.46 1.28 -14.44
C ILE A 40 -4.62 2.18 -13.52
N GLY A 41 -4.11 1.65 -12.41
CA GLY A 41 -3.27 2.38 -11.47
C GLY A 41 -2.00 2.93 -12.12
N ILE A 42 -1.31 2.11 -12.93
CA ILE A 42 -0.12 2.55 -13.68
C ILE A 42 -0.47 3.66 -14.69
N LEU A 43 -1.56 3.50 -15.44
CA LEU A 43 -2.01 4.51 -16.41
C LEU A 43 -2.37 5.82 -15.70
N LEU A 44 -3.15 5.77 -14.62
CA LEU A 44 -3.51 6.94 -13.83
C LEU A 44 -2.30 7.62 -13.20
N SER A 45 -1.37 6.84 -12.65
CA SER A 45 -0.10 7.37 -12.13
C SER A 45 0.72 8.07 -13.21
N PHE A 46 0.76 7.51 -14.42
CA PHE A 46 1.47 8.11 -15.53
C PHE A 46 0.79 9.41 -15.99
N ILE A 47 -0.54 9.43 -16.10
CA ILE A 47 -1.28 10.66 -16.42
C ILE A 47 -1.06 11.70 -15.33
N CYS A 48 -1.17 11.33 -14.05
CA CYS A 48 -0.95 12.25 -12.92
C CYS A 48 0.46 12.82 -12.84
N LYS A 49 1.45 12.13 -13.42
CA LYS A 49 2.82 12.63 -13.54
C LYS A 49 2.90 13.88 -14.44
N TYR A 50 2.06 13.96 -15.48
CA TYR A 50 2.08 15.07 -16.45
C TYR A 50 0.89 16.03 -16.29
N THR A 51 -0.22 15.57 -15.70
CA THR A 51 -1.45 16.35 -15.55
C THR A 51 -2.05 16.06 -14.18
N ARG A 52 -2.01 17.05 -13.28
CA ARG A 52 -2.53 16.89 -11.92
C ARG A 52 -4.06 16.92 -11.91
N ILE A 53 -4.68 15.74 -11.97
CA ILE A 53 -6.15 15.59 -11.86
C ILE A 53 -6.53 15.78 -10.39
N PRO A 54 -7.33 16.80 -10.02
CA PRO A 54 -7.45 17.25 -8.63
C PRO A 54 -7.95 16.21 -7.63
N ILE A 55 -8.82 15.28 -8.05
CA ILE A 55 -9.32 14.21 -7.17
C ILE A 55 -8.32 13.05 -7.09
N ILE A 56 -7.84 12.58 -8.24
CA ILE A 56 -6.96 11.41 -8.33
C ILE A 56 -5.60 11.72 -7.71
N SER A 57 -5.01 12.87 -8.04
CA SER A 57 -3.72 13.28 -7.48
C SER A 57 -3.80 13.47 -5.96
N LYS A 58 -4.89 14.06 -5.42
CA LYS A 58 -5.07 14.15 -3.96
C LYS A 58 -5.15 12.78 -3.29
N PHE A 59 -5.84 11.83 -3.93
CA PHE A 59 -5.91 10.46 -3.43
C PHE A 59 -4.53 9.78 -3.45
N LEU A 60 -3.78 9.91 -4.54
CA LEU A 60 -2.41 9.36 -4.64
C LEU A 60 -1.45 10.00 -3.62
N ASP A 61 -1.56 11.32 -3.41
CA ASP A 61 -0.75 12.09 -2.46
C ASP A 61 -0.86 11.56 -1.02
N TRP A 62 -1.98 10.93 -0.65
CA TRP A 62 -2.19 10.32 0.66
C TRP A 62 -1.36 9.05 0.89
N PHE A 63 -1.01 8.33 -0.18
CA PHE A 63 -0.20 7.10 -0.11
C PHE A 63 1.30 7.38 -0.32
N GLU A 64 1.64 8.57 -0.78
CA GLU A 64 3.00 8.96 -1.12
C GLU A 64 3.77 9.55 0.05
N ARG A 65 5.06 9.22 0.09
CA ARG A 65 6.04 9.91 0.93
C ARG A 65 6.45 11.21 0.26
N ASP A 66 6.90 12.18 1.05
CA ASP A 66 7.41 13.46 0.55
C ASP A 66 8.54 13.32 -0.50
N SER A 67 9.32 12.24 -0.41
CA SER A 67 10.43 11.94 -1.32
C SER A 67 10.01 11.12 -2.56
N ALA A 68 8.72 10.94 -2.82
CA ALA A 68 8.26 10.13 -3.94
C ALA A 68 8.53 10.84 -5.27
N THR A 69 9.21 10.15 -6.19
CA THR A 69 9.52 10.65 -7.54
C THR A 69 8.47 10.24 -8.59
N PHE A 70 7.57 9.32 -8.23
CA PHE A 70 6.54 8.79 -9.14
C PHE A 70 5.22 8.64 -8.41
N PRO A 71 4.13 9.26 -8.93
CA PRO A 71 2.85 9.21 -8.26
C PRO A 71 2.29 7.79 -8.11
N GLY A 72 1.67 7.47 -6.98
CA GLY A 72 1.01 6.19 -6.74
C GLY A 72 1.92 4.97 -6.64
N LYS A 73 3.26 5.17 -6.61
CA LYS A 73 4.23 4.06 -6.58
C LYS A 73 3.92 3.05 -5.47
N GLY A 74 3.70 3.53 -4.24
CA GLY A 74 3.41 2.66 -3.09
C GLY A 74 2.14 1.83 -3.27
N MET A 75 1.09 2.43 -3.84
CA MET A 75 -0.16 1.75 -4.15
C MET A 75 0.04 0.67 -5.22
N ILE A 76 0.73 0.99 -6.31
CA ILE A 76 1.01 0.01 -7.37
C ILE A 76 1.75 -1.21 -6.81
N PHE A 77 2.80 -0.99 -6.00
CA PHE A 77 3.52 -2.10 -5.37
C PHE A 77 2.67 -2.92 -4.40
N PHE A 78 1.78 -2.27 -3.64
CA PHE A 78 0.84 -2.97 -2.76
C PHE A 78 -0.07 -3.93 -3.55
N PHE A 79 -0.66 -3.45 -4.65
CA PHE A 79 -1.52 -4.27 -5.50
C PHE A 79 -0.75 -5.39 -6.22
N ILE A 80 0.47 -5.12 -6.69
CA ILE A 80 1.34 -6.15 -7.28
C ILE A 80 1.64 -7.24 -6.25
N GLY A 81 2.04 -6.87 -5.03
CA GLY A 81 2.30 -7.83 -3.96
C GLY A 81 1.06 -8.66 -3.62
N THR A 82 -0.10 -8.01 -3.53
CA THR A 82 -1.41 -8.67 -3.31
C THR A 82 -1.72 -9.67 -4.42
N LEU A 83 -1.55 -9.28 -5.69
CA LEU A 83 -1.80 -10.16 -6.83
C LEU A 83 -0.88 -11.39 -6.79
N LEU A 84 0.40 -11.19 -6.48
CA LEU A 84 1.37 -12.29 -6.37
C LEU A 84 0.95 -13.28 -5.29
N VAL A 85 0.64 -12.84 -4.07
CA VAL A 85 0.27 -13.77 -2.99
C VAL A 85 -1.05 -14.49 -3.27
N VAL A 86 -2.03 -13.81 -3.90
CA VAL A 86 -3.29 -14.43 -4.32
C VAL A 86 -3.10 -15.48 -5.42
N LYS A 87 -2.08 -15.32 -6.27
CA LYS A 87 -1.76 -16.30 -7.32
C LYS A 87 -0.87 -17.46 -6.84
N LEU A 88 0.01 -17.20 -5.89
CA LEU A 88 1.02 -18.17 -5.45
C LEU A 88 0.54 -19.05 -4.29
N PHE A 89 -0.39 -18.55 -3.47
CA PHE A 89 -0.80 -19.23 -2.24
C PHE A 89 -2.29 -19.57 -2.21
N PRO A 90 -2.68 -20.59 -1.43
CA PRO A 90 -4.07 -20.82 -1.04
C PRO A 90 -4.70 -19.57 -0.39
N LYS A 91 -6.02 -19.43 -0.54
CA LYS A 91 -6.78 -18.24 -0.12
C LYS A 91 -6.43 -17.78 1.29
N ASP A 92 -6.43 -18.68 2.27
CA ASP A 92 -6.20 -18.30 3.68
C ASP A 92 -4.79 -17.76 3.90
N ILE A 93 -3.78 -18.37 3.26
CA ILE A 93 -2.39 -17.92 3.32
C ILE A 93 -2.23 -16.58 2.60
N ALA A 94 -2.90 -16.40 1.46
CA ALA A 94 -2.89 -15.13 0.73
C ALA A 94 -3.50 -13.99 1.57
N LEU A 95 -4.67 -14.21 2.17
CA LEU A 95 -5.34 -13.23 3.04
C LEU A 95 -4.46 -12.87 4.26
N ALA A 96 -3.88 -13.87 4.91
CA ALA A 96 -2.96 -13.65 6.03
C ALA A 96 -1.72 -12.85 5.59
N SER A 97 -1.15 -13.17 4.42
CA SER A 97 0.02 -12.47 3.87
C SER A 97 -0.27 -10.99 3.60
N VAL A 98 -1.43 -10.67 3.03
CA VAL A 98 -1.84 -9.27 2.80
C VAL A 98 -2.08 -8.55 4.13
N MET A 99 -2.68 -9.22 5.12
CA MET A 99 -2.84 -8.64 6.46
C MET A 99 -1.51 -8.39 7.16
N VAL A 100 -0.54 -9.31 7.05
CA VAL A 100 0.81 -9.10 7.59
C VAL A 100 1.49 -7.93 6.88
N LEU A 101 1.36 -7.81 5.56
CA LEU A 101 1.88 -6.65 4.83
C LEU A 101 1.24 -5.35 5.35
N ALA A 102 -0.08 -5.28 5.45
CA ALA A 102 -0.76 -4.03 5.78
C ALA A 102 -0.69 -3.66 7.27
N MET A 103 -0.92 -4.62 8.16
CA MET A 103 -0.88 -4.40 9.61
C MET A 103 0.56 -4.42 10.12
N GLY A 104 1.34 -5.42 9.71
CA GLY A 104 2.70 -5.63 10.20
C GLY A 104 3.64 -4.50 9.78
N ASP A 105 3.60 -4.06 8.52
CA ASP A 105 4.40 -2.90 8.06
C ASP A 105 4.07 -1.66 8.89
N SER A 106 2.78 -1.33 8.99
CA SER A 106 2.34 -0.13 9.70
C SER A 106 2.61 -0.16 11.20
N TRP A 107 2.33 -1.27 11.88
CA TRP A 107 2.64 -1.39 13.32
C TRP A 107 4.14 -1.37 13.57
N SER A 108 4.94 -2.05 12.74
CA SER A 108 6.40 -2.03 12.88
C SER A 108 6.95 -0.61 12.78
N HIS A 109 6.40 0.20 11.87
CA HIS A 109 6.80 1.59 11.69
C HIS A 109 6.34 2.49 12.84
N ILE A 110 5.07 2.37 13.27
CA ILE A 110 4.50 3.19 14.36
C ILE A 110 5.17 2.89 15.70
N ILE A 111 5.32 1.61 16.03
CA ILE A 111 5.92 1.17 17.30
C ILE A 111 7.42 1.39 17.26
N GLY A 112 8.08 1.02 16.16
CA GLY A 112 9.51 1.23 15.95
C GLY A 112 9.91 2.70 16.06
N ALA A 113 9.09 3.63 15.57
CA ALA A 113 9.35 5.05 15.71
C ALA A 113 9.22 5.59 17.15
N ARG A 114 8.47 4.92 18.04
CA ARG A 114 8.30 5.34 19.45
C ARG A 114 9.27 4.64 20.40
N ILE A 115 9.52 3.35 20.20
CA ILE A 115 10.24 2.49 21.14
C ILE A 115 11.62 2.11 20.62
N GLY A 116 11.85 2.18 19.30
CA GLY A 116 13.12 1.80 18.68
C GLY A 116 14.28 2.65 19.17
N LYS A 117 15.29 2.01 19.78
CA LYS A 117 16.51 2.65 20.29
C LYS A 117 17.75 2.35 19.44
N ILE A 118 17.66 1.36 18.56
CA ILE A 118 18.78 0.86 17.75
C ILE A 118 18.54 1.30 16.31
N LYS A 119 19.48 2.07 15.76
CA LYS A 119 19.49 2.41 14.33
C LYS A 119 19.78 1.14 13.52
N ASN A 120 19.05 0.96 12.42
CA ASN A 120 19.39 -0.10 11.47
C ASN A 120 20.66 0.28 10.70
N ILE A 121 21.31 -0.72 10.07
CA ILE A 121 22.59 -0.55 9.35
C ILE A 121 22.47 0.45 8.18
N PHE A 122 21.27 0.65 7.64
CA PHE A 122 20.99 1.58 6.55
C PHE A 122 20.68 3.03 7.01
N ASN A 123 20.43 3.24 8.30
CA ASN A 123 20.13 4.52 8.96
C ASN A 123 21.21 4.87 10.01
N GLY A 124 22.34 4.14 10.02
CA GLY A 124 23.50 4.35 10.88
C GLY A 124 24.11 5.72 10.67
#